data_AF-A0A183GIJ4-F1
#
_entry.id   AF-A0A183GIJ4-F1
#
_cell.length_a   1.000
_cell.length_b   1.000
_cell.length_c   1.000
_cell.angle_alpha   90.00
_cell.angle_beta   90.00
_cell.angle_gamma   90.00
#
_symmetry.space_group_name_H-M   'P 1'
#
loop_
_entity.id
_entity.type
_entity.pdbx_description
1 polymer ?
#
loop_
_entity_poly.entity_id
_entity_poly.type
_entity_poly.pdbx_seq_one_letter_code
_entity_poly.pdbx_strand_id
1 'polypeptide(L)'
;MGVDNDGAKELLLPTSRSDEILAKGETNRRDFLFKAYVIVTMTWLWTGYTLTVRYTRTAVPSDKLYASSTVVLLAEIVKATLSLLMIFKDCHFRAADFVLCIRKYYLGAPTELMKMSIPSVTYALQNNLDFVALSHLDAGLYQVTTQLKVFTTAVFMVLFLGRKFSKTRWAAILLLFIGVAAVQLNNTHDTGTEKRGNYLIGITAVLATCVTAGFAGVYFEMLLKNGGATPFWVRNLQMYSCGIVSASVACLFSDGNLIAQRGFFYGYDMKVCAIVEKRCFHRYLRNPLASLLILPTLLLSFIALLRVHVGLSLISYWRGQ
;
A
#
# COMPACT_ATOMS: atom_id res chain seq x y z
N MET A 1 -23.04 -5.32 -73.23
CA MET A 1 -24.39 -4.77 -73.04
C MET A 1 -25.01 -5.58 -71.91
N GLY A 2 -24.90 -5.16 -70.66
CA GLY A 2 -25.70 -4.08 -70.09
C GLY A 2 -26.68 -4.75 -69.12
N VAL A 3 -26.21 -5.09 -67.92
CA VAL A 3 -27.06 -5.60 -66.83
C VAL A 3 -27.47 -4.39 -66.00
N ASP A 4 -28.66 -3.88 -66.29
CA ASP A 4 -29.31 -2.83 -65.50
C ASP A 4 -29.91 -3.46 -64.23
N ASN A 5 -29.34 -3.08 -63.09
CA ASN A 5 -30.03 -2.32 -62.05
C ASN A 5 -31.48 -2.75 -61.72
N ASP A 6 -31.65 -3.53 -60.64
CA ASP A 6 -32.55 -3.17 -59.54
C ASP A 6 -32.48 -4.22 -58.43
N GLY A 7 -32.06 -3.81 -57.23
CA GLY A 7 -32.14 -4.66 -56.03
C GLY A 7 -30.91 -4.72 -55.14
N ALA A 8 -30.26 -3.58 -54.86
CA ALA A 8 -29.41 -3.42 -53.66
C ALA A 8 -29.01 -1.96 -53.45
N LYS A 9 -30.00 -1.07 -53.29
CA LYS A 9 -29.76 0.26 -52.71
C LYS A 9 -30.43 0.35 -51.35
N GLU A 10 -29.95 -0.48 -50.43
CA GLU A 10 -30.12 -0.20 -49.00
C GLU A 10 -28.81 -0.52 -48.26
N LEU A 11 -28.44 0.42 -47.39
CA LEU A 11 -27.54 0.23 -46.26
C LEU A 11 -26.02 0.31 -46.48
N LEU A 12 -25.54 1.42 -47.03
CA LEU A 12 -24.22 1.95 -46.68
C LEU A 12 -24.37 3.35 -46.07
N LEU A 13 -24.97 3.42 -44.87
CA LEU A 13 -24.75 4.55 -43.98
C LEU A 13 -23.32 4.47 -43.41
N PRO A 14 -22.62 5.60 -43.20
CA PRO A 14 -21.26 5.59 -42.67
C PRO A 14 -21.28 5.24 -41.17
N THR A 15 -21.13 3.96 -40.84
CA THR A 15 -21.12 3.43 -39.45
C THR A 15 -19.84 3.75 -38.68
N SER A 16 -18.76 4.17 -39.35
CA SER A 16 -17.43 4.22 -38.73
C SER A 16 -17.27 5.25 -37.60
N ARG A 17 -17.86 6.44 -37.71
CA ARG A 17 -17.62 7.52 -36.74
C ARG A 17 -18.41 7.37 -35.44
N SER A 18 -19.65 6.92 -35.54
CA SER A 18 -20.51 6.63 -34.39
C SER A 18 -19.97 5.44 -33.59
N ASP A 19 -19.50 4.40 -34.26
CA ASP A 19 -18.92 3.22 -33.62
C ASP A 19 -17.58 3.55 -32.93
N GLU A 20 -16.76 4.43 -33.50
CA GLU A 20 -15.51 4.90 -32.89
C GLU A 20 -15.76 5.77 -31.65
N ILE A 21 -16.78 6.65 -31.70
CA ILE A 21 -17.19 7.48 -30.55
C ILE A 21 -17.77 6.60 -29.44
N LEU A 22 -18.58 5.59 -29.78
CA LEU A 22 -19.11 4.62 -28.84
C LEU A 22 -17.99 3.77 -28.23
N ALA A 23 -17.08 3.21 -29.02
CA ALA A 23 -15.94 2.43 -28.54
C ALA A 23 -14.98 3.25 -27.64
N LYS A 24 -14.75 4.53 -27.99
CA LYS A 24 -13.97 5.46 -27.18
C LYS A 24 -14.69 5.84 -25.88
N GLY A 25 -16.00 6.03 -25.93
CA GLY A 25 -16.86 6.25 -24.76
C GLY A 25 -16.86 5.05 -23.82
N GLU A 26 -16.97 3.83 -24.35
CA GLU A 26 -16.90 2.59 -23.58
C GLU A 26 -15.52 2.34 -22.96
N THR A 27 -14.44 2.64 -23.69
CA THR A 27 -13.08 2.53 -23.16
C THR A 27 -12.84 3.54 -22.04
N ASN A 28 -13.25 4.80 -22.21
CA ASN A 28 -13.19 5.81 -21.14
C ASN A 28 -14.03 5.41 -19.92
N ARG A 29 -15.23 4.84 -20.13
CA ARG A 29 -16.08 4.35 -19.05
C ARG A 29 -15.42 3.20 -18.30
N ARG A 30 -14.86 2.20 -19.00
CA ARG A 30 -14.12 1.09 -18.36
C ARG A 30 -12.91 1.59 -17.58
N ASP A 31 -12.14 2.52 -18.14
CA ASP A 31 -10.98 3.12 -17.45
C ASP A 31 -11.40 3.91 -16.21
N PHE A 32 -12.50 4.66 -16.30
CA PHE A 32 -13.04 5.39 -15.15
C PHE A 32 -13.55 4.44 -14.07
N LEU A 33 -14.36 3.45 -14.44
CA LEU A 33 -14.87 2.43 -13.53
C LEU A 33 -13.73 1.66 -12.87
N PHE A 34 -12.69 1.34 -13.65
CA PHE A 34 -11.50 0.67 -13.15
C PHE A 34 -10.73 1.55 -12.14
N LYS A 35 -10.49 2.83 -12.46
CA LYS A 35 -9.85 3.78 -11.54
C LYS A 35 -10.67 3.99 -10.27
N ALA A 36 -11.99 4.15 -10.42
CA ALA A 36 -12.92 4.30 -9.30
C ALA A 36 -12.92 3.06 -8.40
N TYR A 37 -12.97 1.86 -8.99
CA TYR A 37 -12.87 0.59 -8.29
C TYR A 37 -11.57 0.52 -7.46
N VAL A 38 -10.40 0.79 -8.08
CA VAL A 38 -9.12 0.77 -7.36
C VAL A 38 -9.13 1.76 -6.19
N ILE A 39 -9.63 2.98 -6.38
CA ILE A 39 -9.68 4.00 -5.32
C ILE A 39 -10.61 3.60 -4.19
N VAL A 40 -11.82 3.13 -4.50
CA VAL A 40 -12.82 2.70 -3.50
C VAL A 40 -12.29 1.53 -2.69
N THR A 41 -11.79 0.49 -3.36
CA THR A 41 -11.24 -0.69 -2.68
C THR A 41 -10.00 -0.33 -1.86
N MET A 42 -9.10 0.52 -2.37
CA MET A 42 -7.95 0.99 -1.59
C MET A 42 -8.34 1.74 -0.32
N THR A 43 -9.35 2.60 -0.43
CA THR A 43 -9.85 3.38 0.71
C THR A 43 -10.49 2.45 1.74
N TRP A 44 -11.34 1.52 1.30
CA TRP A 44 -11.98 0.54 2.18
C TRP A 44 -10.96 -0.30 2.95
N LEU A 45 -9.93 -0.80 2.27
CA LEU A 45 -8.89 -1.62 2.88
C LEU A 45 -8.04 -0.83 3.87
N TRP A 46 -7.67 0.40 3.52
CA TRP A 46 -6.86 1.26 4.39
C TRP A 46 -7.61 1.63 5.67
N THR A 47 -8.88 2.01 5.52
CA THR A 47 -9.78 2.30 6.66
C THR A 47 -9.97 1.04 7.50
N GLY A 48 -10.30 -0.09 6.88
CA GLY A 48 -10.49 -1.37 7.56
C GLY A 48 -9.22 -1.86 8.27
N TYR A 49 -8.03 -1.64 7.71
CA TYR A 49 -6.75 -1.92 8.35
C TYR A 49 -6.56 -1.05 9.58
N THR A 50 -6.72 0.27 9.43
CA THR A 50 -6.50 1.25 10.51
C THR A 50 -7.42 1.01 11.69
N LEU A 51 -8.71 0.78 11.44
CA LEU A 51 -9.68 0.45 12.50
C LEU A 51 -9.32 -0.86 13.21
N THR A 52 -8.92 -1.89 12.47
CA THR A 52 -8.59 -3.19 13.07
C THR A 52 -7.35 -3.06 13.96
N VAL A 53 -6.30 -2.37 13.51
CA VAL A 53 -5.10 -2.10 14.31
C VAL A 53 -5.42 -1.30 15.56
N ARG A 54 -6.26 -0.26 15.46
CA ARG A 54 -6.68 0.52 16.63
C ARG A 54 -7.44 -0.35 17.62
N TYR A 55 -8.44 -1.09 17.15
CA TYR A 55 -9.24 -1.98 17.98
C TYR A 55 -8.39 -3.05 18.67
N THR A 56 -7.47 -3.71 17.98
CA THR A 56 -6.61 -4.74 18.60
C THR A 56 -5.61 -4.18 19.60
N ARG A 57 -5.25 -2.90 19.50
CA ARG A 57 -4.33 -2.25 20.45
C ARG A 57 -5.02 -1.59 21.64
N THR A 58 -6.32 -1.27 21.55
CA THR A 58 -7.08 -0.65 22.65
C THR A 58 -7.96 -1.64 23.41
N ALA A 59 -8.45 -2.70 22.76
CA ALA A 59 -9.35 -3.67 23.39
C ALA A 59 -8.60 -4.78 24.15
N VAL A 60 -7.30 -4.97 23.91
CA VAL A 60 -6.49 -6.02 24.53
C VAL A 60 -5.57 -5.39 25.58
N PRO A 61 -5.55 -5.93 26.82
CA PRO A 61 -4.68 -5.40 27.87
C PRO A 61 -3.19 -5.58 27.50
N SER A 62 -2.35 -4.68 28.02
CA SER A 62 -0.95 -4.52 27.57
C SER A 62 -0.08 -5.77 27.74
N ASP A 63 -0.49 -6.67 28.64
CA ASP A 63 0.15 -7.95 28.91
C ASP A 63 -0.11 -9.03 27.84
N LYS A 64 -1.09 -8.84 26.94
CA LYS A 64 -1.40 -9.78 25.84
C LYS A 64 -1.21 -9.17 24.44
N LEU A 65 -0.64 -7.98 24.35
CA LEU A 65 -0.38 -7.32 23.07
C LEU A 65 0.67 -8.09 22.25
N TYR A 66 0.39 -8.20 20.94
CA TYR A 66 1.32 -8.76 19.97
C TYR A 66 2.44 -7.75 19.63
N ALA A 67 3.62 -8.27 19.29
CA ALA A 67 4.73 -7.46 18.79
C ALA A 67 4.38 -6.85 17.42
N SER A 68 4.45 -5.53 17.30
CA SER A 68 4.06 -4.86 16.05
C SER A 68 5.04 -5.14 14.92
N SER A 69 6.32 -5.37 15.24
CA SER A 69 7.36 -5.72 14.26
C SER A 69 7.13 -7.08 13.60
N THR A 70 6.61 -8.08 14.33
CA THR A 70 6.38 -9.44 13.78
C THR A 70 5.27 -9.44 12.73
N VAL A 71 4.23 -8.62 12.93
CA VAL A 71 3.15 -8.40 11.94
C VAL A 71 3.69 -7.74 10.67
N VAL A 72 4.66 -6.81 10.80
CA VAL A 72 5.34 -6.21 9.64
C VAL A 72 6.12 -7.28 8.88
N LEU A 73 6.93 -8.07 9.59
CA LEU A 73 7.77 -9.10 9.00
C LEU A 73 6.94 -10.16 8.27
N LEU A 74 5.87 -10.67 8.90
CA LEU A 74 4.95 -11.62 8.26
C LEU A 74 4.30 -11.02 7.01
N ALA A 75 3.90 -9.75 7.04
CA ALA A 75 3.36 -9.09 5.87
C ALA A 75 4.38 -8.99 4.73
N GLU A 76 5.65 -8.68 5.02
CA GLU A 76 6.71 -8.68 3.99
C GLU A 76 6.97 -10.07 3.42
N ILE A 77 6.97 -11.13 4.25
CA ILE A 77 7.13 -12.52 3.81
C ILE A 77 5.98 -12.93 2.89
N VAL A 78 4.73 -12.74 3.31
CA VAL A 78 3.55 -13.08 2.49
C VAL A 78 3.56 -12.32 1.17
N LYS A 79 3.94 -11.03 1.18
CA LYS A 79 4.08 -10.24 -0.05
C LYS A 79 5.21 -10.76 -0.93
N ALA A 80 6.35 -11.17 -0.39
CA ALA A 80 7.42 -11.76 -1.20
C ALA A 80 6.98 -13.09 -1.85
N THR A 81 6.32 -13.96 -1.09
CA THR A 81 5.78 -15.24 -1.58
C THR A 81 4.76 -15.03 -2.70
N LEU A 82 3.81 -14.10 -2.53
CA LEU A 82 2.83 -13.77 -3.57
C LEU A 82 3.48 -13.20 -4.84
N SER A 83 4.54 -12.39 -4.71
CA SER A 83 5.28 -11.88 -5.87
C SER A 83 6.01 -13.00 -6.60
N LEU A 84 6.58 -13.96 -5.86
CA LEU A 84 7.21 -15.15 -6.43
C LEU A 84 6.20 -15.98 -7.24
N LEU A 85 5.00 -16.22 -6.69
CA LEU A 85 3.92 -16.93 -7.36
C LEU A 85 3.45 -16.22 -8.63
N MET A 86 3.37 -14.89 -8.61
CA MET A 86 3.01 -14.11 -9.80
C MET A 86 4.08 -14.15 -10.88
N ILE A 87 5.37 -14.13 -10.52
CA ILE A 87 6.47 -14.33 -11.48
C ILE A 87 6.35 -15.73 -12.10
N PHE A 88 6.08 -16.75 -11.29
CA PHE A 88 5.91 -18.12 -11.78
C PHE A 88 4.74 -18.25 -12.76
N LYS A 89 3.64 -17.56 -12.47
CA LYS A 89 2.48 -17.48 -13.36
C LYS A 89 2.81 -16.74 -14.67
N ASP A 90 3.49 -15.60 -14.60
CA ASP A 90 3.89 -14.82 -15.78
C ASP A 90 4.87 -15.62 -16.67
N CYS A 91 5.63 -16.56 -16.10
CA CYS A 91 6.46 -17.52 -16.81
C CYS A 91 5.69 -18.75 -17.34
N HIS A 92 4.36 -18.70 -17.42
CA HIS A 92 3.49 -19.79 -17.89
C HIS A 92 3.73 -21.13 -17.18
N PHE A 93 4.07 -21.11 -15.89
CA PHE A 93 4.39 -22.31 -15.09
C PHE A 93 5.61 -23.11 -15.60
N ARG A 94 6.44 -22.52 -16.47
CA ARG A 94 7.68 -23.15 -16.95
C ARG A 94 8.82 -22.83 -15.98
N ALA A 95 9.31 -23.85 -15.27
CA ALA A 95 10.36 -23.70 -14.26
C ALA A 95 11.68 -23.15 -14.83
N ALA A 96 12.03 -23.51 -16.07
CA ALA A 96 13.24 -23.01 -16.73
C ALA A 96 13.19 -21.48 -16.94
N ASP A 97 12.06 -20.96 -17.43
CA ASP A 97 11.86 -19.52 -17.65
C ASP A 97 11.82 -18.75 -16.33
N PHE A 98 11.22 -19.34 -15.29
CA PHE A 98 11.18 -18.77 -13.96
C PHE A 98 12.59 -18.63 -13.36
N VAL A 99 13.40 -19.71 -13.39
CA VAL A 99 14.78 -19.69 -12.88
C VAL A 99 15.64 -18.73 -13.69
N LEU A 100 15.48 -18.69 -15.01
CA LEU A 100 16.19 -17.75 -15.87
C LEU A 100 15.82 -16.29 -15.54
N CYS A 101 14.54 -16.01 -15.33
CA CYS A 101 14.04 -14.68 -14.95
C CYS A 101 14.62 -14.22 -13.60
N ILE A 102 14.56 -15.08 -12.57
CA ILE A 102 15.14 -14.79 -11.25
C ILE A 102 16.66 -14.62 -11.35
N ARG A 103 17.35 -15.49 -12.07
CA ARG A 103 18.81 -15.40 -12.22
C ARG A 103 19.22 -14.12 -12.94
N LYS A 104 18.52 -13.74 -14.00
CA LYS A 104 18.83 -12.55 -14.81
C LYS A 104 18.51 -11.25 -14.07
N TYR A 105 17.31 -11.15 -13.48
CA TYR A 105 16.81 -9.88 -12.95
C TYR A 105 16.96 -9.72 -11.43
N TYR A 106 17.10 -10.80 -10.66
CA TYR A 106 17.33 -10.74 -9.21
C TYR A 106 18.81 -10.95 -8.88
N LEU A 107 19.39 -12.10 -9.26
CA LEU A 107 20.79 -12.43 -8.95
C LEU A 107 21.80 -11.66 -9.83
N GLY A 108 21.46 -11.44 -11.10
CA GLY A 108 22.30 -10.75 -12.07
C GLY A 108 22.25 -9.23 -12.03
N ALA A 109 21.42 -8.63 -11.16
CA ALA A 109 21.24 -7.18 -11.06
C ALA A 109 21.38 -6.66 -9.62
N PRO A 110 22.55 -6.85 -8.96
CA PRO A 110 22.77 -6.39 -7.58
C PRO A 110 22.67 -4.87 -7.44
N THR A 111 22.99 -4.12 -8.50
CA THR A 111 22.83 -2.66 -8.54
C THR A 111 21.37 -2.23 -8.47
N GLU A 112 20.46 -2.97 -9.12
CA GLU A 112 19.02 -2.71 -9.04
C GLU A 112 18.46 -3.09 -7.67
N LEU A 113 18.96 -4.18 -7.07
CA LEU A 113 18.62 -4.55 -5.70
C LEU A 113 19.07 -3.47 -4.70
N MET A 114 20.29 -2.93 -4.87
CA MET A 114 20.80 -1.84 -4.03
C MET A 114 20.00 -0.54 -4.21
N LYS A 115 19.53 -0.22 -5.41
CA LYS A 115 18.60 0.89 -5.61
C LYS A 115 17.26 0.65 -4.91
N MET A 116 16.73 -0.58 -4.95
CA MET A 116 15.48 -0.95 -4.28
C MET A 116 15.58 -1.02 -2.76
N SER A 117 16.79 -1.13 -2.20
CA SER A 117 16.99 -1.12 -0.75
C SER A 117 16.78 0.28 -0.15
N ILE A 118 17.11 1.35 -0.89
CA ILE A 118 16.94 2.75 -0.46
C ILE A 118 15.50 3.06 0.00
N PRO A 119 14.43 2.79 -0.79
CA PRO A 119 13.07 3.03 -0.33
C PRO A 119 12.71 2.11 0.84
N SER A 120 13.19 0.86 0.89
CA SER A 120 12.92 -0.06 2.02
C SER A 120 13.51 0.46 3.34
N VAL A 121 14.78 0.86 3.36
CA VAL A 121 15.44 1.45 4.53
C VAL A 121 14.73 2.73 4.96
N THR A 122 14.33 3.55 3.99
CA THR A 122 13.61 4.79 4.26
C THR A 122 12.20 4.52 4.83
N TYR A 123 11.52 3.45 4.41
CA TYR A 123 10.26 3.00 5.01
C TYR A 123 10.46 2.43 6.42
N ALA A 124 11.56 1.73 6.68
CA ALA A 124 11.90 1.27 8.02
C ALA A 124 12.18 2.46 8.96
N LEU A 125 12.89 3.48 8.47
CA LEU A 125 13.11 4.73 9.20
C LEU A 125 11.78 5.45 9.49
N GLN A 126 10.88 5.54 8.52
CA GLN A 126 9.53 6.10 8.72
C GLN A 126 8.79 5.40 9.86
N ASN A 127 8.78 4.08 9.91
CA ASN A 127 8.09 3.35 10.97
C ASN A 127 8.63 3.71 12.37
N ASN A 128 9.95 3.92 12.49
CA ASN A 128 10.55 4.33 13.76
C ASN A 128 10.21 5.79 14.11
N LEU A 129 10.27 6.69 13.13
CA LEU A 129 9.89 8.10 13.32
C LEU A 129 8.41 8.25 13.67
N ASP A 130 7.53 7.42 13.09
CA ASP A 130 6.10 7.38 13.42
C ASP A 130 5.88 6.94 14.87
N PHE A 131 6.65 5.97 15.36
CA PHE A 131 6.58 5.56 16.75
C PHE A 131 7.04 6.68 17.70
N VAL A 132 8.17 7.33 17.40
CA VAL A 132 8.67 8.47 18.17
C VAL A 132 7.64 9.61 18.18
N ALA A 133 7.06 9.92 17.02
CA ALA A 133 6.04 10.95 16.88
C ALA A 133 4.78 10.64 17.71
N LEU A 134 4.24 9.43 17.60
CA LEU A 134 3.04 9.00 18.34
C LEU A 134 3.29 8.90 19.86
N SER A 135 4.54 8.78 20.30
CA SER A 135 4.89 8.75 21.73
C SER A 135 4.94 10.14 22.35
N HIS A 136 5.14 11.18 21.55
CA HIS A 136 5.32 12.55 22.02
C HIS A 136 4.21 13.53 21.56
N LEU A 137 3.36 13.14 20.61
CA LEU A 137 2.23 13.92 20.11
C LEU A 137 0.90 13.20 20.35
N ASP A 138 -0.15 13.98 20.55
CA ASP A 138 -1.52 13.47 20.49
C ASP A 138 -1.84 12.88 19.10
N ALA A 139 -2.66 11.82 19.08
CA ALA A 139 -3.01 11.11 17.86
C ALA A 139 -3.75 11.99 16.84
N GLY A 140 -4.58 12.94 17.30
CA GLY A 140 -5.27 13.88 16.42
C GLY A 140 -4.29 14.84 15.74
N LEU A 141 -3.34 15.38 16.51
CA LEU A 141 -2.31 16.26 15.99
C LEU A 141 -1.39 15.55 15.00
N TYR A 142 -0.94 14.33 15.32
CA TYR A 142 -0.19 13.47 14.41
C TYR A 142 -0.94 13.27 13.07
N GLN A 143 -2.24 12.96 13.13
CA GLN A 143 -3.03 12.70 11.94
C GLN A 143 -3.18 13.93 11.04
N VAL A 144 -3.30 15.13 11.61
CA VAL A 144 -3.36 16.37 10.82
C VAL A 144 -1.99 16.71 10.24
N THR A 145 -0.93 16.60 11.04
CA THR A 145 0.44 16.95 10.62
C THR A 145 0.95 16.05 9.51
N THR A 146 0.62 14.75 9.54
CA THR A 146 1.03 13.78 8.52
C THR A 146 0.47 14.06 7.13
N GLN A 147 -0.58 14.88 7.01
CA GLN A 147 -1.09 15.34 5.70
C GLN A 147 -0.08 16.18 4.93
N LEU A 148 0.92 16.76 5.63
CA LEU A 148 2.06 17.43 5.02
C LEU A 148 2.83 16.52 4.03
N LYS A 149 2.75 15.20 4.20
CA LYS A 149 3.29 14.23 3.24
C LYS A 149 2.80 14.46 1.81
N VAL A 150 1.59 14.96 1.62
CA VAL A 150 1.06 15.28 0.28
C VAL A 150 1.89 16.39 -0.37
N PHE A 151 2.22 17.43 0.39
CA PHE A 151 3.05 18.54 -0.07
C PHE A 151 4.48 18.05 -0.39
N THR A 152 5.13 17.32 0.51
CA THR A 152 6.49 16.81 0.28
C THR A 152 6.55 15.87 -0.92
N THR A 153 5.55 15.00 -1.08
CA THR A 153 5.42 14.11 -2.24
C THR A 153 5.29 14.91 -3.54
N ALA A 154 4.48 15.98 -3.56
CA ALA A 154 4.33 16.81 -4.74
C ALA A 154 5.65 17.51 -5.13
N VAL A 155 6.38 18.06 -4.15
CA VAL A 155 7.71 18.64 -4.37
C VAL A 155 8.65 17.60 -4.97
N PHE A 156 8.75 16.42 -4.37
CA PHE A 156 9.60 15.35 -4.90
C PHE A 156 9.15 14.87 -6.29
N MET A 157 7.84 14.82 -6.58
CA MET A 157 7.34 14.47 -7.92
C MET A 157 7.78 15.47 -8.99
N VAL A 158 7.90 16.75 -8.65
CA VAL A 158 8.47 17.75 -9.57
C VAL A 158 9.97 17.53 -9.73
N LEU A 159 10.69 17.33 -8.62
CA LEU A 159 12.16 17.20 -8.62
C LEU A 159 12.66 15.92 -9.32
N PHE A 160 12.13 14.75 -8.96
CA PHE A 160 12.63 13.46 -9.46
C PHE A 160 11.98 13.01 -10.77
N LEU A 161 10.68 13.28 -10.95
CA LEU A 161 9.92 12.81 -12.11
C LEU A 161 9.66 13.90 -13.13
N GLY A 162 10.03 15.15 -12.86
CA GLY A 162 9.78 16.28 -13.76
C GLY A 162 8.29 16.56 -14.00
N ARG A 163 7.39 16.11 -13.12
CA ARG A 163 5.94 16.34 -13.31
C ARG A 163 5.63 17.82 -13.22
N LYS A 164 4.87 18.35 -14.18
CA LYS A 164 4.36 19.72 -14.16
C LYS A 164 2.96 19.73 -13.55
N PHE A 165 2.78 20.46 -12.45
CA PHE A 165 1.46 20.69 -11.84
C PHE A 165 0.91 22.05 -12.26
N SER A 166 -0.40 22.12 -12.54
CA SER A 166 -1.09 23.39 -12.80
C SER A 166 -1.04 24.31 -11.58
N LYS A 167 -1.13 25.63 -11.81
CA LYS A 167 -1.22 26.66 -10.75
C LYS A 167 -2.36 26.37 -9.76
N THR A 168 -3.48 25.83 -10.24
CA THR A 168 -4.62 25.44 -9.38
C THR A 168 -4.30 24.27 -8.45
N ARG A 169 -3.54 23.28 -8.94
CA ARG A 169 -3.10 22.14 -8.12
C ARG A 169 -2.09 22.59 -7.06
N TRP A 170 -1.16 23.48 -7.43
CA TRP A 170 -0.24 24.10 -6.47
C TRP A 170 -0.99 24.90 -5.41
N ALA A 171 -1.99 25.70 -5.79
CA ALA A 171 -2.81 26.43 -4.83
C ALA A 171 -3.54 25.49 -3.85
N ALA A 172 -4.09 24.37 -4.33
CA ALA A 172 -4.74 23.38 -3.46
C ALA A 172 -3.76 22.73 -2.46
N ILE A 173 -2.53 22.42 -2.90
CA ILE A 173 -1.51 21.84 -2.01
C ILE A 173 -1.04 22.88 -0.98
N LEU A 174 -0.86 24.14 -1.39
CA LEU A 174 -0.51 25.23 -0.47
C LEU A 174 -1.63 25.51 0.53
N LEU A 175 -2.89 25.47 0.10
CA LEU A 175 -4.05 25.59 0.99
C LEU A 175 -4.05 24.46 2.04
N LEU A 176 -3.75 23.23 1.64
CA LEU A 176 -3.62 22.10 2.56
C LEU A 176 -2.46 22.32 3.56
N PHE A 177 -1.31 22.82 3.09
CA PHE A 177 -0.17 23.15 3.96
C PHE A 177 -0.55 24.22 5.00
N ILE A 178 -1.22 25.29 4.57
CA ILE A 178 -1.69 26.37 5.46
C ILE A 178 -2.69 25.83 6.48
N GLY A 179 -3.63 24.98 6.05
CA GLY A 179 -4.60 24.35 6.94
C GLY A 179 -3.93 23.52 8.04
N VAL A 180 -2.91 22.73 7.68
CA VAL A 180 -2.12 21.98 8.67
C VAL A 180 -1.36 22.94 9.60
N ALA A 181 -0.68 23.95 9.06
CA ALA A 181 0.09 24.91 9.86
C ALA A 181 -0.78 25.69 10.86
N ALA A 182 -2.00 26.08 10.46
CA ALA A 182 -2.96 26.74 11.35
C ALA A 182 -3.35 25.85 12.54
N VAL A 183 -3.58 24.56 12.30
CA VAL A 183 -3.85 23.59 13.38
C VAL A 183 -2.65 23.46 14.32
N GLN A 184 -1.41 23.45 13.80
CA GLN A 184 -0.21 23.37 14.65
C GLN A 184 -0.03 24.60 15.56
N LEU A 185 -0.32 25.80 15.05
CA LEU A 185 -0.16 27.04 15.80
C LEU A 185 -1.08 27.08 17.03
N ASN A 186 -2.36 26.70 16.86
CA ASN A 186 -3.31 26.63 17.97
C ASN A 186 -2.83 25.67 19.08
N ASN A 187 -2.28 24.51 18.71
CA ASN A 187 -1.78 23.52 19.68
C ASN A 187 -0.49 23.96 20.40
N THR A 188 0.28 24.88 19.80
CA THR A 188 1.53 25.39 20.40
C THR A 188 1.26 26.43 21.49
N HIS A 189 0.15 27.17 21.41
CA HIS A 189 -0.22 28.16 22.42
C HIS A 189 -0.75 27.53 23.72
N ASP A 190 -1.31 26.31 23.66
CA ASP A 190 -1.87 25.59 24.81
C ASP A 190 -0.86 24.68 25.56
N THR A 191 0.38 24.58 25.09
CA THR A 191 1.39 23.67 25.67
C THR A 191 2.32 24.36 26.66
N GLY A 192 2.20 24.02 27.95
CA GLY A 192 3.10 24.48 29.02
C GLY A 192 4.58 24.13 28.80
N THR A 193 5.49 24.84 29.47
CA THR A 193 6.94 24.86 29.20
C THR A 193 7.61 23.47 29.23
N GLU A 194 7.22 22.59 30.15
CA GLU A 194 7.69 21.19 30.24
C GLU A 194 7.15 20.31 29.08
N LYS A 195 5.91 20.53 28.64
CA LYS A 195 5.30 19.80 27.50
C LYS A 195 5.89 20.23 26.16
N ARG A 196 6.50 21.40 26.08
CA ARG A 196 7.03 21.99 24.86
C ARG A 196 8.24 21.23 24.30
N GLY A 197 9.10 20.66 25.16
CA GLY A 197 10.24 19.84 24.73
C GLY A 197 9.80 18.56 24.01
N ASN A 198 8.89 17.80 24.64
CA ASN A 198 8.29 16.60 24.05
C ASN A 198 7.53 16.93 22.77
N TYR A 199 6.75 18.01 22.77
CA TYR A 199 6.04 18.48 21.59
C TYR A 199 6.99 18.75 20.40
N LEU A 200 8.11 19.45 20.61
CA LEU A 200 9.08 19.74 19.55
C LEU A 200 9.73 18.46 18.99
N ILE A 201 10.07 17.50 19.86
CA ILE A 201 10.60 16.20 19.43
C ILE A 201 9.56 15.47 18.56
N GLY A 202 8.30 15.47 18.99
CA GLY A 202 7.21 14.90 18.23
C GLY A 202 7.00 15.55 16.87
N ILE A 203 6.96 16.89 16.81
CA ILE A 203 6.78 17.65 15.57
C ILE A 203 7.94 17.40 14.60
N THR A 204 9.18 17.49 15.08
CA THR A 204 10.36 17.24 14.23
C THR A 204 10.38 15.81 13.70
N ALA A 205 9.98 14.82 14.50
CA ALA A 205 9.81 13.43 14.06
C ALA A 205 8.74 13.30 12.95
N VAL A 206 7.56 13.91 13.09
CA VAL A 206 6.52 13.85 12.04
C VAL A 206 6.95 14.56 10.76
N LEU A 207 7.62 15.71 10.87
CA LEU A 207 8.15 16.41 9.70
C LEU A 207 9.18 15.54 8.96
N ALA A 208 10.09 14.88 9.69
CA ALA A 208 11.03 13.92 9.14
C ALA A 208 10.31 12.72 8.49
N THR A 209 9.26 12.16 9.11
CA THR A 209 8.40 11.16 8.48
C THR A 209 7.84 11.68 7.16
N CYS A 210 7.28 12.89 7.13
CA CYS A 210 6.62 13.42 5.93
C CYS A 210 7.61 13.56 4.76
N VAL A 211 8.82 14.04 5.03
CA VAL A 211 9.87 14.18 4.01
C VAL A 211 10.34 12.81 3.53
N THR A 212 10.71 11.91 4.43
CA THR A 212 11.18 10.56 4.09
C THR A 212 10.11 9.75 3.35
N ALA A 213 8.83 9.91 3.72
CA ALA A 213 7.71 9.24 3.08
C ALA A 213 7.43 9.76 1.67
N GLY A 214 7.54 11.08 1.45
CA GLY A 214 7.46 11.68 0.12
C GLY A 214 8.61 11.22 -0.76
N PHE A 215 9.84 11.25 -0.25
CA PHE A 215 11.04 10.78 -0.95
C PHE A 215 10.92 9.30 -1.35
N ALA A 216 10.68 8.40 -0.39
CA ALA A 216 10.61 6.96 -0.65
C ALA A 216 9.50 6.59 -1.65
N GLY A 217 8.35 7.25 -1.54
CA GLY A 217 7.22 7.05 -2.45
C GLY A 217 7.55 7.43 -3.89
N VAL A 218 8.12 8.62 -4.09
CA VAL A 218 8.47 9.13 -5.43
C VAL A 218 9.68 8.42 -6.01
N TYR A 219 10.69 8.13 -5.19
CA TYR A 219 11.87 7.37 -5.61
C TYR A 219 11.48 5.96 -6.06
N PHE A 220 10.58 5.29 -5.35
CA PHE A 220 10.02 4.01 -5.80
C PHE A 220 9.24 4.15 -7.12
N GLU A 221 8.43 5.20 -7.30
CA GLU A 221 7.74 5.45 -8.59
C GLU A 221 8.74 5.69 -9.73
N MET A 222 9.82 6.44 -9.47
CA MET A 222 10.90 6.67 -10.43
C MET A 222 11.56 5.35 -10.82
N LEU A 223 11.90 4.51 -9.84
CA LEU A 223 12.49 3.20 -10.09
C LEU A 223 11.56 2.31 -10.89
N LEU A 224 10.25 2.33 -10.64
CA LEU A 224 9.24 1.61 -11.42
C LEU A 224 9.14 2.10 -12.88
N LYS A 225 9.38 3.39 -13.15
CA LYS A 225 9.34 3.93 -14.50
C LYS A 225 10.64 3.74 -15.29
N ASN A 226 11.80 3.87 -14.65
CA ASN A 226 13.09 3.90 -15.34
C ASN A 226 13.67 2.50 -15.63
N GLY A 227 13.26 1.45 -14.93
CA GLY A 227 13.87 0.10 -15.07
C GLY A 227 13.39 -0.73 -16.27
N GLY A 228 13.18 -0.13 -17.44
CA GLY A 228 12.36 -0.64 -18.58
C GLY A 228 12.44 -2.11 -19.01
N ALA A 229 13.45 -2.88 -18.60
CA ALA A 229 13.56 -4.32 -18.88
C ALA A 229 13.12 -5.24 -17.72
N THR A 230 13.05 -4.75 -16.48
CA THR A 230 12.76 -5.59 -15.31
C THR A 230 11.25 -5.70 -15.08
N PRO A 231 10.68 -6.93 -15.04
CA PRO A 231 9.25 -7.14 -14.80
C PRO A 231 8.79 -6.52 -13.47
N PHE A 232 7.54 -6.03 -13.44
CA PHE A 232 6.96 -5.37 -12.27
C PHE A 232 7.05 -6.23 -11.00
N TRP A 233 6.73 -7.52 -11.12
CA TRP A 233 6.75 -8.45 -9.99
C TRP A 233 8.15 -8.73 -9.46
N VAL A 234 9.17 -8.71 -10.33
CA VAL A 234 10.57 -8.86 -9.91
C VAL A 234 11.02 -7.64 -9.10
N ARG A 235 10.62 -6.43 -9.50
CA ARG A 235 10.92 -5.22 -8.71
C ARG A 235 10.22 -5.22 -7.35
N ASN A 236 8.98 -5.69 -7.31
CA ASN A 236 8.27 -5.90 -6.05
C ASN A 236 8.99 -6.93 -5.18
N LEU A 237 9.45 -8.04 -5.76
CA LEU A 237 10.22 -9.06 -5.05
C LEU A 237 11.53 -8.48 -4.48
N GLN A 238 12.29 -7.70 -5.27
CA GLN A 238 13.50 -6.99 -4.81
C GLN A 238 13.22 -6.03 -3.66
N MET A 239 12.11 -5.28 -3.73
CA MET A 239 11.72 -4.37 -2.66
C MET A 239 11.30 -5.14 -1.39
N TYR A 240 10.50 -6.20 -1.53
CA TYR A 240 10.03 -7.01 -0.40
C TYR A 240 11.16 -7.82 0.24
N SER A 241 12.14 -8.31 -0.53
CA SER A 241 13.33 -8.98 0.02
C SER A 241 14.15 -8.03 0.90
N CYS A 242 14.36 -6.79 0.45
CA CYS A 242 14.97 -5.76 1.30
C CYS A 242 14.07 -5.39 2.50
N GLY A 243 12.74 -5.45 2.33
CA GLY A 243 11.75 -5.24 3.39
C GLY A 243 11.79 -6.32 4.48
N ILE A 244 11.98 -7.59 4.10
CA ILE A 244 12.14 -8.71 5.03
C ILE A 244 13.38 -8.48 5.89
N VAL A 245 14.51 -8.08 5.28
CA VAL A 245 15.75 -7.79 6.03
C VAL A 245 15.52 -6.65 7.02
N SER A 246 14.95 -5.52 6.58
CA SER A 246 14.72 -4.37 7.46
C SER A 246 13.68 -4.65 8.56
N ALA A 247 12.62 -5.40 8.26
CA ALA A 247 11.63 -5.84 9.24
C ALA A 247 12.20 -6.85 10.24
N SER A 248 13.11 -7.74 9.79
CA SER A 248 13.81 -8.69 10.68
C SER A 248 14.71 -7.95 11.65
N VAL A 249 15.48 -6.97 11.16
CA VAL A 249 16.29 -6.07 12.00
C VAL A 249 15.39 -5.36 13.01
N ALA A 250 14.25 -4.80 12.58
CA ALA A 250 13.30 -4.17 13.50
C ALA A 250 12.75 -5.14 14.56
N CYS A 251 12.48 -6.40 14.21
CA CYS A 251 12.08 -7.42 15.19
C CYS A 251 13.16 -7.66 16.24
N LEU A 252 14.44 -7.70 15.83
CA LEU A 252 15.56 -7.94 16.74
C LEU A 252 15.82 -6.75 17.68
N PHE A 253 15.79 -5.53 17.15
CA PHE A 253 16.15 -4.33 17.92
C PHE A 253 14.99 -3.73 18.72
N SER A 254 13.77 -3.75 18.20
CA SER A 254 12.62 -3.11 18.87
C SER A 254 11.88 -4.05 19.81
N ASP A 255 11.55 -5.26 19.34
CA ASP A 255 10.72 -6.21 20.09
C ASP A 255 11.48 -7.50 20.47
N GLY A 256 12.81 -7.54 20.33
CA GLY A 256 13.61 -8.76 20.46
C GLY A 256 13.46 -9.44 21.83
N ASN A 257 13.48 -8.66 22.90
CA ASN A 257 13.27 -9.16 24.26
C ASN A 257 11.86 -9.72 24.48
N LEU A 258 10.84 -9.07 23.90
CA LEU A 258 9.46 -9.52 23.99
C LEU A 258 9.26 -10.84 23.23
N ILE A 259 9.85 -10.94 22.03
CA ILE A 259 9.83 -12.14 21.19
C ILE A 259 10.57 -13.29 21.86
N ALA A 260 11.72 -13.03 22.49
CA ALA A 260 12.50 -14.05 23.19
C ALA A 260 11.78 -14.60 24.43
N GLN A 261 11.08 -13.74 25.19
CA GLN A 261 10.38 -14.14 26.41
C GLN A 261 9.02 -14.81 26.15
N ARG A 262 8.27 -14.35 25.15
CA ARG A 262 6.87 -14.75 24.94
C ARG A 262 6.63 -15.56 23.67
N GLY A 263 7.60 -15.58 22.75
CA GLY A 263 7.51 -16.24 21.47
C GLY A 263 7.02 -15.32 20.34
N PHE A 264 7.36 -15.66 19.10
CA PHE A 264 7.10 -14.85 17.90
C PHE A 264 5.60 -14.65 17.59
N PHE A 265 4.78 -15.69 17.84
CA PHE A 265 3.34 -15.70 17.57
C PHE A 265 2.49 -15.39 18.81
N TYR A 266 3.08 -14.83 19.85
CA TYR A 266 2.34 -14.49 21.07
C TYR A 266 1.31 -13.37 20.82
N GLY A 267 0.08 -13.55 21.31
CA GLY A 267 -1.01 -12.59 21.13
C GLY A 267 -1.60 -12.57 19.71
N TYR A 268 -1.28 -13.55 18.86
CA TYR A 268 -1.90 -13.68 17.54
C TYR A 268 -3.32 -14.22 17.66
N ASP A 269 -4.28 -13.36 17.36
CA ASP A 269 -5.69 -13.70 17.18
C ASP A 269 -6.04 -13.62 15.68
N MET A 270 -7.19 -14.16 15.28
CA MET A 270 -7.72 -14.06 13.91
C MET A 270 -7.77 -12.60 13.42
N LYS A 271 -7.98 -11.65 14.35
CA LYS A 271 -7.94 -10.20 14.07
C LYS A 271 -6.55 -9.72 13.65
N VAL A 272 -5.49 -10.28 14.22
CA VAL A 272 -4.09 -9.96 13.88
C VAL A 272 -3.74 -10.55 12.51
N CYS A 273 -4.21 -11.77 12.20
CA CYS A 273 -4.10 -12.34 10.86
C CYS A 273 -4.80 -11.46 9.80
N ALA A 274 -6.00 -10.93 10.12
CA ALA A 274 -6.70 -10.00 9.24
C ALA A 274 -5.93 -8.68 9.03
N ILE A 275 -5.16 -8.21 10.01
CA ILE A 275 -4.26 -7.05 9.86
C ILE A 275 -3.15 -7.36 8.85
N VAL A 276 -2.51 -8.53 8.96
CA VAL A 276 -1.47 -8.98 8.01
C VAL A 276 -2.05 -9.04 6.59
N GLU A 277 -3.20 -9.69 6.42
CA GLU A 277 -3.88 -9.83 5.13
C GLU A 277 -4.20 -8.46 4.50
N LYS A 278 -4.86 -7.57 5.26
CA LYS A 278 -5.21 -6.22 4.79
C LYS A 278 -3.97 -5.41 4.41
N ARG A 279 -2.88 -5.55 5.18
CA ARG A 279 -1.60 -4.87 4.91
C ARG A 279 -0.94 -5.38 3.63
N CYS A 280 -0.98 -6.69 3.38
CA CYS A 280 -0.49 -7.29 2.14
C CYS A 280 -1.29 -6.74 0.94
N PHE A 281 -2.62 -6.77 1.03
CA PHE A 281 -3.50 -6.42 -0.08
C PHE A 281 -3.44 -4.93 -0.45
N HIS A 282 -3.24 -4.04 0.53
CA HIS A 282 -3.09 -2.60 0.29
C HIS A 282 -1.99 -2.27 -0.75
N ARG A 283 -0.86 -2.99 -0.74
CA ARG A 283 0.24 -2.71 -1.68
C ARG A 283 0.01 -3.32 -3.07
N TYR A 284 -0.77 -4.39 -3.15
CA TYR A 284 -1.00 -5.17 -4.38
C TYR A 284 -2.02 -4.54 -5.34
N LEU A 285 -3.05 -3.87 -4.84
CA LEU A 285 -4.02 -3.14 -5.68
C LEU A 285 -3.42 -1.98 -6.48
N ARG A 286 -2.19 -1.58 -6.19
CA ARG A 286 -1.46 -0.62 -7.02
C ARG A 286 -1.16 -1.20 -8.42
N ASN A 287 -1.25 -2.51 -8.61
CA ASN A 287 -1.21 -3.15 -9.92
C ASN A 287 -2.63 -3.58 -10.38
N PRO A 288 -3.09 -3.13 -11.55
CA PRO A 288 -4.44 -3.37 -12.04
C PRO A 288 -4.73 -4.82 -12.46
N LEU A 289 -3.71 -5.56 -12.91
CA LEU A 289 -3.87 -6.96 -13.32
C LEU A 289 -3.90 -7.90 -12.10
N ALA A 290 -3.20 -7.52 -11.03
CA ALA A 290 -3.20 -8.22 -9.75
C ALA A 290 -4.56 -8.14 -9.04
N SER A 291 -5.19 -6.96 -9.06
CA SER A 291 -6.44 -6.71 -8.34
C SER A 291 -7.62 -7.50 -8.92
N LEU A 292 -7.64 -7.78 -10.22
CA LEU A 292 -8.66 -8.62 -10.85
C LEU A 292 -8.47 -10.13 -10.60
N LEU A 293 -7.23 -10.57 -10.41
CA LEU A 293 -6.88 -11.99 -10.31
C LEU A 293 -6.93 -12.55 -8.89
N ILE A 294 -6.66 -11.73 -7.88
CA ILE A 294 -6.56 -12.15 -6.48
C ILE A 294 -7.89 -11.96 -5.75
N LEU A 295 -8.77 -11.08 -6.25
CA LEU A 295 -10.07 -10.81 -5.63
C LEU A 295 -11.00 -12.03 -5.54
N PRO A 296 -11.12 -12.92 -6.56
CA PRO A 296 -12.00 -14.10 -6.45
C PRO A 296 -11.50 -15.08 -5.39
N THR A 297 -10.19 -15.31 -5.33
CA THR A 297 -9.53 -16.18 -4.35
C THR A 297 -9.66 -15.63 -2.93
N LEU A 298 -9.65 -14.29 -2.78
CA LEU A 298 -9.82 -13.63 -1.50
C LEU A 298 -11.29 -13.45 -1.09
N LEU A 299 -12.21 -13.29 -2.05
CA LEU A 299 -13.65 -13.35 -1.77
C LEU A 299 -14.00 -14.75 -1.26
N LEU A 300 -13.39 -15.79 -1.83
CA LEU A 300 -13.53 -17.17 -1.36
C LEU A 300 -12.88 -17.39 0.01
N SER A 301 -11.70 -16.83 0.31
CA SER A 301 -11.11 -16.93 1.65
C SER A 301 -11.90 -16.14 2.70
N PHE A 302 -12.41 -14.96 2.35
CA PHE A 302 -13.26 -14.13 3.20
C PHE A 302 -14.64 -14.78 3.44
N ILE A 303 -15.27 -15.36 2.40
CA ILE A 303 -16.52 -16.13 2.52
C ILE A 303 -16.28 -17.41 3.32
N ALA A 304 -15.13 -18.06 3.17
CA ALA A 304 -14.76 -19.23 3.99
C ALA A 304 -14.59 -18.83 5.46
N LEU A 305 -13.92 -17.71 5.76
CA LEU A 305 -13.77 -17.19 7.12
C LEU A 305 -15.11 -16.74 7.73
N LEU A 306 -16.00 -16.12 6.95
CA LEU A 306 -17.37 -15.80 7.35
C LEU A 306 -18.20 -17.06 7.62
N ARG A 307 -18.09 -18.09 6.78
CA ARG A 307 -18.76 -19.39 6.99
C ARG A 307 -18.23 -20.12 8.22
N VAL A 308 -16.92 -20.06 8.48
CA VAL A 308 -16.32 -20.63 9.69
C VAL A 308 -16.78 -19.86 10.93
N HIS A 309 -16.88 -18.53 10.86
CA HIS A 309 -17.35 -17.70 11.98
C HIS A 309 -18.85 -17.90 12.28
N VAL A 310 -19.70 -17.93 11.25
CA VAL A 310 -21.13 -18.23 11.39
C VAL A 310 -21.35 -19.67 11.82
N GLY A 311 -20.58 -20.61 11.28
CA GLY A 311 -20.62 -22.03 11.68
C GLY A 311 -20.20 -22.25 13.12
N LEU A 312 -19.10 -21.66 13.58
CA LEU A 312 -18.64 -21.76 14.97
C LEU A 312 -19.58 -21.05 15.94
N SER A 313 -20.20 -19.94 15.54
CA SER A 313 -21.20 -19.22 16.35
C SER A 313 -22.53 -19.99 16.45
N LEU A 314 -22.92 -20.70 15.39
CA LEU A 314 -24.08 -21.59 15.42
C LEU A 314 -23.82 -22.85 16.25
N ILE A 315 -22.61 -23.41 16.18
CA ILE A 315 -22.20 -24.58 16.97
C ILE A 315 -22.09 -24.22 18.46
N SER A 316 -21.59 -23.03 18.81
CA SER A 316 -21.56 -22.58 20.20
C SER A 316 -22.95 -22.26 20.74
N TYR A 317 -23.86 -21.76 19.90
CA TYR A 317 -25.27 -21.57 20.24
C TYR A 317 -26.00 -22.90 20.46
N TRP A 318 -25.71 -23.92 19.64
CA TRP A 318 -26.31 -25.26 19.77
C TRP A 318 -25.75 -26.10 20.92
N ARG A 319 -24.48 -25.89 21.29
CA ARG A 319 -23.83 -26.59 22.43
C ARG A 319 -24.12 -25.91 23.78
N GLY A 320 -24.94 -24.85 23.78
CA GLY A 320 -25.38 -24.10 24.95
C GLY A 320 -26.81 -24.43 25.41
N GLN A 321 -27.37 -25.57 25.01
CA GLN A 321 -28.54 -26.21 25.61
C GLN A 321 -28.18 -27.61 26.10
#